data_AF-A0AAV9ZRP5-F1
#
_entry.id   AF-A0AAV9ZRP5-F1
#
_cell.length_a   1.000
_cell.length_b   1.000
_cell.length_c   1.000
_cell.angle_alpha   90.00
_cell.angle_beta   90.00
_cell.angle_gamma   90.00
#
_symmetry.space_group_name_H-M   'P 1'
#
loop_
_entity.id
_entity.type
_entity.pdbx_description
1 polymer ?
#
loop_
_entity_poly.entity_id
_entity_poly.type
_entity_poly.pdbx_seq_one_letter_code
_entity_poly.pdbx_strand_id
1 'polypeptide(L)'
;MDRQRSNTSSRLRNDIGAVFVAHLHPRVGDALDIQDMALRAGYADLIGGRKDDSDKITFHPFDAPALHSDGADRLNVETFLKNKLVMHVAAAVIYGKKKPIKMATNKPCVSGPRCMQQMHNISNSTPGFVACAGALTLWALSMDVELKKKGQQTGINWYSCYESYLRYLLEGLRNRSKPVLALFREWDAELFPDSEMSLGDVRVTNGAAGGDELDAALDAIRNAEVEEEEDVDMDNAGDGETGNGEESGDDQ
;
A
#
# COMPACT_ATOMS: atom_id res chain seq x y z
N MET A 1 24.23 -18.38 -2.90
CA MET A 1 22.94 -17.85 -3.38
C MET A 1 22.06 -17.62 -2.17
N ASP A 2 22.12 -16.42 -1.61
CA ASP A 2 21.39 -16.06 -0.40
C ASP A 2 19.92 -15.89 -0.71
N ARG A 3 19.15 -16.94 -0.40
CA ARG A 3 17.70 -16.90 -0.38
C ARG A 3 17.31 -16.06 0.84
N GLN A 4 17.26 -14.73 0.68
CA GLN A 4 16.57 -13.88 1.65
C GLN A 4 15.06 -14.18 1.52
N ARG A 5 14.62 -15.26 2.17
CA ARG A 5 13.21 -15.54 2.40
C ARG A 5 12.74 -14.52 3.42
N SER A 6 12.02 -13.50 2.96
CA SER A 6 11.42 -12.51 3.87
C SER A 6 10.60 -13.25 4.93
N ASN A 7 10.91 -13.01 6.21
CA ASN A 7 10.17 -13.59 7.33
C ASN A 7 8.68 -13.24 7.27
N THR A 8 8.32 -12.16 6.57
CA THR A 8 6.93 -11.72 6.38
C THR A 8 6.21 -12.57 5.33
N SER A 9 6.82 -12.80 4.15
CA SER A 9 6.20 -13.61 3.09
C SER A 9 5.93 -15.04 3.54
N SER A 10 6.90 -15.66 4.23
CA SER A 10 6.72 -17.01 4.79
C SER A 10 5.68 -17.03 5.90
N ARG A 11 5.63 -16.00 6.76
CA ARG A 11 4.57 -15.90 7.80
C ARG A 11 3.17 -15.85 7.19
N LEU A 12 2.96 -14.98 6.20
CA LEU A 12 1.63 -14.75 5.63
C LEU A 12 1.06 -16.00 4.95
N ARG A 13 1.89 -16.77 4.24
CA ARG A 13 1.43 -17.94 3.48
C ARG A 13 1.60 -19.28 4.20
N ASN A 14 2.57 -19.42 5.09
CA ASN A 14 2.85 -20.70 5.73
C ASN A 14 2.31 -20.76 7.17
N ASP A 15 2.29 -19.64 7.89
CA ASP A 15 1.99 -19.63 9.33
C ASP A 15 0.58 -19.17 9.67
N ILE A 16 -0.06 -18.33 8.83
CA ILE A 16 -1.39 -17.77 9.11
C ILE A 16 -2.45 -18.20 8.10
N GLY A 17 -2.25 -19.27 7.33
CA GLY A 17 -3.23 -19.76 6.36
C GLY A 17 -4.62 -20.01 6.98
N ALA A 18 -4.66 -20.52 8.22
CA ALA A 18 -5.89 -20.69 8.99
C ALA A 18 -6.67 -19.38 9.24
N VAL A 19 -5.99 -18.22 9.28
CA VAL A 19 -6.64 -16.91 9.41
C VAL A 19 -7.41 -16.57 8.14
N PHE A 20 -6.84 -16.86 6.97
CA PHE A 20 -7.53 -16.67 5.70
C PHE A 20 -8.71 -17.65 5.57
N VAL A 21 -8.55 -18.93 5.96
CA VAL A 21 -9.67 -19.89 6.00
C VAL A 21 -10.82 -19.34 6.85
N ALA A 22 -10.51 -18.87 8.07
CA ALA A 22 -11.53 -18.40 9.01
C ALA A 22 -12.35 -17.23 8.46
N HIS A 23 -11.71 -16.30 7.74
CA HIS A 23 -12.38 -15.11 7.18
C HIS A 23 -13.04 -15.34 5.82
N LEU A 24 -12.60 -16.35 5.06
CA LEU A 24 -13.08 -16.62 3.71
C LEU A 24 -13.94 -17.90 3.62
N HIS A 25 -14.24 -18.54 4.75
CA HIS A 25 -14.78 -19.90 4.88
C HIS A 25 -15.96 -20.29 3.95
N PRO A 26 -16.89 -19.39 3.55
CA PRO A 26 -17.91 -19.76 2.55
C PRO A 26 -17.38 -19.84 1.11
N ARG A 27 -16.28 -19.13 0.80
CA ARG A 27 -15.73 -18.95 -0.55
C ARG A 27 -14.51 -19.81 -0.86
N VAL A 28 -13.77 -20.25 0.16
CA VAL A 28 -12.52 -21.03 -0.03
C VAL A 28 -12.58 -22.47 0.51
N GLY A 29 -13.69 -22.86 1.13
CA GLY A 29 -13.87 -24.19 1.72
C GLY A 29 -12.96 -24.47 2.93
N ASP A 30 -12.99 -25.72 3.42
CA ASP A 30 -12.28 -26.15 4.64
C ASP A 30 -10.75 -26.26 4.45
N ALA A 31 -10.26 -26.21 3.22
CA ALA A 31 -8.87 -26.42 2.86
C ALA A 31 -8.35 -25.30 1.95
N LEU A 32 -8.22 -24.09 2.50
CA LEU A 32 -7.37 -23.08 1.88
C LEU A 32 -5.90 -23.55 2.04
N ASP A 33 -5.43 -24.33 1.08
CA ASP A 33 -3.98 -24.51 0.93
C ASP A 33 -3.43 -23.29 0.20
N ILE A 34 -3.04 -22.26 0.96
CA ILE A 34 -2.30 -21.13 0.38
C ILE A 34 -0.98 -21.63 -0.23
N GLN A 35 -0.53 -22.89 -0.12
CA GLN A 35 0.59 -23.39 -0.94
C GLN A 35 0.15 -23.80 -2.36
N ASP A 36 -1.11 -24.17 -2.56
CA ASP A 36 -1.61 -24.71 -3.82
C ASP A 36 -1.89 -23.59 -4.83
N MET A 37 -1.05 -23.52 -5.87
CA MET A 37 -1.20 -22.53 -6.93
C MET A 37 -2.52 -22.67 -7.71
N ALA A 38 -3.04 -23.89 -7.87
CA ALA A 38 -4.28 -24.13 -8.62
C ALA A 38 -5.49 -23.60 -7.84
N LEU A 39 -5.50 -23.74 -6.51
CA LEU A 39 -6.53 -23.16 -5.66
C LEU A 39 -6.47 -21.62 -5.66
N ARG A 40 -5.26 -21.03 -5.67
CA ARG A 40 -5.11 -19.57 -5.71
C ARG A 40 -5.59 -18.91 -7.00
N ALA A 41 -5.60 -19.63 -8.13
CA ALA A 41 -6.22 -19.14 -9.36
C ALA A 41 -7.72 -18.86 -9.15
N GLY A 42 -8.38 -19.64 -8.28
CA GLY A 42 -9.78 -19.49 -7.91
C GLY A 42 -10.08 -18.27 -7.03
N TYR A 43 -9.07 -17.54 -6.54
CA TYR A 43 -9.24 -16.35 -5.70
C TYR A 43 -9.01 -15.04 -6.46
N ALA A 44 -8.89 -15.10 -7.79
CA ALA A 44 -8.67 -13.93 -8.61
C ALA A 44 -9.76 -12.87 -8.39
N ASP A 45 -11.02 -13.28 -8.25
CA ASP A 45 -12.17 -12.41 -7.97
C ASP A 45 -12.04 -11.69 -6.61
N LEU A 46 -11.57 -12.39 -5.56
CA LEU A 46 -11.37 -11.84 -4.21
C LEU A 46 -10.33 -10.70 -4.18
N ILE A 47 -9.37 -10.73 -5.11
CA ILE A 47 -8.31 -9.74 -5.23
C ILE A 47 -8.56 -8.70 -6.34
N GLY A 48 -9.80 -8.64 -6.85
CA GLY A 48 -10.24 -7.65 -7.82
C GLY A 48 -9.96 -8.00 -9.28
N GLY A 49 -9.74 -9.28 -9.55
CA GLY A 49 -9.64 -9.86 -10.89
C GLY A 49 -11.01 -9.93 -11.55
N ARG A 50 -11.15 -9.32 -12.72
CA ARG A 50 -12.34 -9.42 -13.59
C ARG A 50 -11.92 -9.82 -14.99
N LYS A 51 -12.71 -10.70 -15.60
CA LYS A 51 -12.55 -11.07 -17.01
C LYS A 51 -13.15 -9.97 -17.88
N ASP A 52 -12.39 -9.51 -18.86
CA ASP A 52 -12.91 -8.66 -19.93
C ASP A 52 -13.63 -9.50 -21.00
N ASP A 53 -14.20 -8.84 -22.02
CA ASP A 53 -14.88 -9.49 -23.14
C ASP A 53 -13.95 -10.42 -23.95
N SER A 54 -12.63 -10.31 -23.76
CA SER A 54 -11.61 -11.16 -24.39
C SER A 54 -11.14 -12.31 -23.47
N ASP A 55 -11.87 -12.59 -22.38
CA ASP A 55 -11.54 -13.57 -21.34
C ASP A 55 -10.20 -13.31 -20.62
N LYS A 56 -9.62 -12.11 -20.79
CA LYS A 56 -8.39 -11.71 -20.13
C LYS A 56 -8.72 -11.14 -18.76
N ILE A 57 -8.00 -11.59 -17.74
CA ILE A 57 -8.17 -11.10 -16.38
C ILE A 57 -7.45 -9.76 -16.22
N THR A 58 -8.19 -8.74 -15.82
CA THR A 58 -7.71 -7.42 -15.41
C THR A 58 -7.90 -7.26 -13.91
N PHE A 59 -6.98 -6.59 -13.24
CA PHE A 59 -7.00 -6.44 -11.78
C PHE A 59 -7.20 -4.98 -11.40
N HIS A 60 -8.19 -4.73 -10.56
CA HIS A 60 -8.51 -3.40 -10.05
C HIS A 60 -8.24 -3.34 -8.53
N PRO A 61 -7.25 -2.54 -8.08
CA PRO A 61 -6.78 -2.58 -6.69
C PRO A 61 -7.84 -2.15 -5.66
N PHE A 62 -8.81 -1.33 -6.05
CA PHE A 62 -9.89 -0.87 -5.17
C PHE A 62 -11.14 -1.75 -5.24
N ASP A 63 -11.24 -2.66 -6.21
CA ASP A 63 -12.42 -3.50 -6.45
C ASP A 63 -12.17 -4.93 -5.95
N ALA A 64 -11.46 -5.04 -4.81
CA ALA A 64 -11.09 -6.31 -4.22
C ALA A 64 -11.98 -6.62 -3.00
N PRO A 65 -12.90 -7.61 -3.08
CA PRO A 65 -13.73 -8.04 -1.96
C PRO A 65 -12.95 -8.34 -0.67
N ALA A 66 -11.73 -8.87 -0.79
CA ALA A 66 -10.88 -9.18 0.35
C ALA A 66 -10.47 -7.94 1.18
N LEU A 67 -10.62 -6.73 0.63
CA LEU A 67 -10.33 -5.47 1.34
C LEU A 67 -11.54 -4.86 2.01
N HIS A 68 -12.77 -5.26 1.64
CA HIS A 68 -13.99 -4.66 2.14
C HIS A 68 -14.61 -5.50 3.25
N SER A 69 -15.06 -4.88 4.33
CA SER A 69 -15.71 -5.58 5.45
C SER A 69 -17.06 -6.22 5.08
N ASP A 70 -17.75 -5.68 4.08
CA ASP A 70 -19.00 -6.20 3.51
C ASP A 70 -18.76 -7.14 2.30
N GLY A 71 -17.50 -7.33 1.89
CA GLY A 71 -17.16 -8.11 0.70
C GLY A 71 -17.60 -7.47 -0.62
N ALA A 72 -17.78 -6.14 -0.65
CA ALA A 72 -18.12 -5.41 -1.87
C ALA A 72 -17.13 -5.68 -3.01
N ASP A 73 -17.68 -5.87 -4.22
CA ASP A 73 -16.89 -6.11 -5.42
C ASP A 73 -16.37 -4.81 -6.05
N ARG A 74 -16.86 -3.66 -5.62
CA ARG A 74 -16.41 -2.33 -6.03
C ARG A 74 -16.03 -1.52 -4.81
N LEU A 75 -15.25 -0.46 -5.03
CA LEU A 75 -14.88 0.49 -3.99
C LEU A 75 -16.11 0.98 -3.20
N ASN A 76 -16.20 0.57 -1.94
CA ASN A 76 -17.11 1.14 -0.96
C ASN A 76 -16.27 1.84 0.11
N VAL A 77 -16.28 3.18 0.11
CA VAL A 77 -15.46 4.00 1.00
C VAL A 77 -15.73 3.74 2.49
N GLU A 78 -16.93 3.27 2.83
CA GLU A 78 -17.30 2.98 4.22
C GLU A 78 -16.76 1.65 4.72
N THR A 79 -16.41 0.72 3.82
CA THR A 79 -15.99 -0.66 4.18
C THR A 79 -14.58 -1.00 3.70
N PHE A 80 -14.00 -0.18 2.81
CA PHE A 80 -12.67 -0.36 2.25
C PHE A 80 -11.58 -0.35 3.33
N LEU A 81 -10.69 -1.34 3.30
CA LEU A 81 -9.63 -1.64 4.27
C LEU A 81 -10.11 -1.95 5.70
N LYS A 82 -11.42 -2.16 5.92
CA LYS A 82 -11.99 -2.55 7.23
C LYS A 82 -12.20 -4.05 7.37
N ASN A 83 -11.88 -4.85 6.36
CA ASN A 83 -11.99 -6.30 6.48
C ASN A 83 -11.05 -6.81 7.59
N LYS A 84 -11.59 -7.57 8.55
CA LYS A 84 -10.82 -8.14 9.67
C LYS A 84 -9.64 -9.00 9.22
N LEU A 85 -9.73 -9.62 8.05
CA LEU A 85 -8.61 -10.30 7.42
C LEU A 85 -7.39 -9.38 7.26
N VAL A 86 -7.60 -8.15 6.78
CA VAL A 86 -6.52 -7.17 6.55
C VAL A 86 -5.88 -6.75 7.88
N MET A 87 -6.68 -6.53 8.92
CA MET A 87 -6.18 -6.24 10.27
C MET A 87 -5.39 -7.42 10.86
N HIS A 88 -5.82 -8.67 10.62
CA HIS A 88 -5.07 -9.84 11.09
C HIS A 88 -3.77 -10.03 10.30
N VAL A 89 -3.75 -9.75 9.00
CA VAL A 89 -2.52 -9.69 8.20
C VAL A 89 -1.57 -8.64 8.78
N ALA A 90 -2.06 -7.46 9.11
CA ALA A 90 -1.29 -6.42 9.79
C ALA A 90 -0.73 -6.93 11.13
N ALA A 91 -1.56 -7.57 11.96
CA ALA A 91 -1.14 -8.16 13.23
C ALA A 91 -0.03 -9.21 13.04
N ALA A 92 -0.07 -10.00 11.97
CA ALA A 92 0.98 -10.98 11.66
C ALA A 92 2.34 -10.33 11.36
N VAL A 93 2.32 -9.14 10.75
CA VAL A 93 3.53 -8.36 10.45
C VAL A 93 4.17 -7.86 11.76
N ILE A 94 3.39 -7.20 12.63
CA ILE A 94 3.94 -6.50 13.79
C ILE A 94 4.03 -7.34 15.08
N TYR A 95 3.13 -8.30 15.27
CA TYR A 95 3.09 -9.18 16.46
C TYR A 95 3.59 -10.61 16.19
N GLY A 96 3.81 -10.96 14.92
CA GLY A 96 4.14 -12.33 14.51
C GLY A 96 2.91 -13.24 14.45
N LYS A 97 3.12 -14.53 14.18
CA LYS A 97 2.04 -15.47 13.82
C LYS A 97 1.01 -15.78 14.91
N LYS A 98 1.37 -15.67 16.20
CA LYS A 98 0.50 -16.13 17.30
C LYS A 98 -0.70 -15.21 17.53
N LYS A 99 -0.51 -13.89 17.45
CA LYS A 99 -1.59 -12.92 17.68
C LYS A 99 -2.74 -13.04 16.66
N PRO A 100 -2.50 -13.03 15.34
CA PRO A 100 -3.59 -13.10 14.36
C PRO A 100 -4.38 -14.41 14.41
N ILE A 101 -3.74 -15.55 14.72
CA ILE A 101 -4.43 -16.83 14.93
C ILE A 101 -5.37 -16.76 16.14
N LYS A 102 -4.93 -16.09 17.21
CA LYS A 102 -5.75 -15.89 18.41
C LYS A 102 -6.89 -14.90 18.18
N MET A 103 -6.64 -13.82 17.44
CA MET A 103 -7.69 -12.89 17.00
C MET A 103 -8.76 -13.62 16.17
N ALA A 104 -8.34 -14.43 15.19
CA ALA A 104 -9.25 -15.24 14.37
C ALA A 104 -10.06 -16.29 15.16
N THR A 105 -9.59 -16.69 16.35
CA THR A 105 -10.26 -17.66 17.21
C THR A 105 -10.92 -17.03 18.44
N ASN A 106 -10.97 -15.69 18.54
CA ASN A 106 -11.44 -14.93 19.70
C ASN A 106 -10.81 -15.39 21.03
N LYS A 107 -9.55 -15.81 21.00
CA LYS A 107 -8.80 -16.26 22.19
C LYS A 107 -7.92 -15.13 22.75
N PRO A 108 -7.78 -15.02 24.08
CA PRO A 108 -6.91 -14.01 24.67
C PRO A 108 -5.44 -14.21 24.26
N CYS A 109 -4.80 -13.10 23.87
CA CYS A 109 -3.39 -13.07 23.47
C CYS A 109 -2.59 -12.19 24.43
N VAL A 110 -1.69 -12.79 25.20
CA VAL A 110 -0.67 -12.04 25.94
C VAL A 110 0.42 -11.65 24.93
N SER A 111 0.75 -10.36 24.85
CA SER A 111 1.86 -9.87 24.03
C SER A 111 3.16 -10.56 24.45
N GLY A 112 3.80 -11.25 23.52
CA GLY A 112 5.11 -11.87 23.74
C GLY A 112 6.18 -10.79 24.01
N PRO A 113 7.30 -11.14 24.64
CA PRO A 113 8.27 -10.17 25.17
C PRO A 113 9.17 -9.48 24.13
N ARG A 114 8.98 -9.73 22.82
CA ARG A 114 9.75 -9.05 21.76
C ARG A 114 9.06 -9.15 20.40
N CYS A 115 8.14 -8.22 20.11
CA CYS A 115 7.55 -8.08 18.78
C CYS A 115 7.98 -6.75 18.12
N MET A 116 7.75 -6.59 16.81
CA MET A 116 8.10 -5.35 16.09
C MET A 116 7.41 -4.14 16.71
N GLN A 117 6.18 -4.34 17.21
CA GLN A 117 5.43 -3.32 17.92
C GLN A 117 6.19 -2.78 19.14
N GLN A 118 6.77 -3.66 19.97
CA GLN A 118 7.60 -3.27 21.12
C GLN A 118 8.96 -2.72 20.70
N MET A 119 9.60 -3.31 19.68
CA MET A 119 10.93 -2.87 19.23
C MET A 119 10.92 -1.47 18.62
N HIS A 120 9.81 -1.06 18.03
CA HIS A 120 9.67 0.22 17.35
C HIS A 120 8.66 1.16 18.04
N ASN A 121 8.22 0.84 19.27
CA ASN A 121 7.22 1.62 20.02
C ASN A 121 5.99 2.02 19.19
N ILE A 122 5.47 1.06 18.42
CA ILE A 122 4.28 1.28 17.59
C ILE A 122 3.05 1.28 18.50
N SER A 123 2.41 2.44 18.63
CA SER A 123 1.22 2.61 19.47
C SER A 123 -0.07 2.80 18.67
N ASN A 124 0.03 3.08 17.38
CA ASN A 124 -1.11 3.41 16.54
C ASN A 124 -0.83 3.05 15.08
N SER A 125 -1.89 2.98 14.30
CA SER A 125 -1.85 2.67 12.88
C SER A 125 -1.43 3.90 12.09
N THR A 126 -0.54 3.69 11.12
CA THR A 126 -0.11 4.73 10.18
C THR A 126 -0.66 4.45 8.78
N PRO A 127 -0.83 5.46 7.91
CA PRO A 127 -1.30 5.24 6.53
C PRO A 127 -0.46 4.24 5.76
N GLY A 128 0.88 4.34 5.88
CA GLY A 128 1.81 3.39 5.27
C GLY A 128 1.60 1.96 5.76
N PHE A 129 1.33 1.77 7.05
CA PHE A 129 1.10 0.45 7.61
C PHE A 129 -0.22 -0.17 7.12
N VAL A 130 -1.31 0.59 7.12
CA VAL A 130 -2.62 0.16 6.62
C VAL A 130 -2.55 -0.17 5.12
N ALA A 131 -1.93 0.70 4.32
CA ALA A 131 -1.73 0.47 2.89
C ALA A 131 -0.89 -0.78 2.61
N CYS A 132 0.19 -0.99 3.38
CA CYS A 132 1.02 -2.17 3.27
C CYS A 132 0.23 -3.44 3.59
N ALA A 133 -0.60 -3.44 4.63
CA ALA A 133 -1.41 -4.59 5.00
C ALA A 133 -2.44 -4.94 3.92
N GLY A 134 -3.08 -3.95 3.30
CA GLY A 134 -3.98 -4.16 2.16
C GLY A 134 -3.28 -4.85 0.99
N ALA A 135 -2.14 -4.30 0.55
CA ALA A 135 -1.36 -4.86 -0.55
C ALA A 135 -0.84 -6.28 -0.24
N LEU A 136 -0.37 -6.51 1.00
CA LEU A 136 0.08 -7.83 1.44
C LEU A 136 -1.05 -8.85 1.50
N THR A 137 -2.26 -8.44 1.85
CA THR A 137 -3.45 -9.31 1.88
C THR A 137 -3.76 -9.80 0.46
N LEU A 138 -3.79 -8.90 -0.51
CA LEU A 138 -4.03 -9.27 -1.91
C LEU A 138 -2.92 -10.13 -2.47
N TRP A 139 -1.66 -9.77 -2.22
CA TRP A 139 -0.52 -10.59 -2.62
C TRP A 139 -0.60 -12.00 -2.01
N ALA A 140 -0.91 -12.12 -0.72
CA ALA A 140 -0.96 -13.42 -0.05
C ALA A 140 -1.97 -14.38 -0.71
N LEU A 141 -3.11 -13.85 -1.17
CA LEU A 141 -4.15 -14.57 -1.90
C LEU A 141 -3.82 -14.83 -3.38
N SER A 142 -2.85 -14.11 -3.93
CA SER A 142 -2.50 -14.18 -5.34
C SER A 142 -1.65 -15.41 -5.70
N MET A 143 -1.60 -15.73 -6.99
CA MET A 143 -0.73 -16.78 -7.54
C MET A 143 0.76 -16.44 -7.48
N ASP A 144 1.15 -15.20 -7.17
CA ASP A 144 2.56 -14.78 -7.23
C ASP A 144 3.38 -15.34 -6.07
N VAL A 145 4.27 -16.30 -6.32
CA VAL A 145 5.06 -16.96 -5.27
C VAL A 145 5.92 -15.99 -4.44
N GLU A 146 6.46 -14.95 -5.05
CA GLU A 146 7.35 -13.98 -4.41
C GLU A 146 6.69 -12.59 -4.35
N LEU A 147 6.93 -11.86 -3.25
CA LEU A 147 6.53 -10.46 -3.14
C LEU A 147 7.58 -9.60 -3.86
N LYS A 148 7.32 -9.31 -5.13
CA LYS A 148 8.12 -8.41 -5.97
C LYS A 148 7.28 -7.20 -6.35
N LYS A 149 7.93 -6.15 -6.89
CA LYS A 149 7.24 -4.93 -7.38
C LYS A 149 6.08 -5.28 -8.33
N LYS A 150 6.34 -6.17 -9.28
CA LYS A 150 5.33 -6.74 -10.19
C LYS A 150 5.27 -8.26 -10.01
N GLY A 151 4.06 -8.79 -9.87
CA GLY A 151 3.77 -10.20 -9.84
C GLY A 151 4.19 -10.89 -11.13
N GLN A 152 4.90 -12.02 -11.02
CA GLN A 152 5.33 -12.78 -12.19
C GLN A 152 4.18 -13.56 -12.84
N GLN A 153 3.22 -14.03 -12.04
CA GLN A 153 2.08 -14.83 -12.50
C GLN A 153 0.88 -13.95 -12.80
N THR A 154 0.55 -13.02 -11.91
CA THR A 154 -0.64 -12.18 -12.05
C THR A 154 -0.40 -10.93 -12.89
N GLY A 155 0.86 -10.50 -13.03
CA GLY A 155 1.22 -9.22 -13.65
C GLY A 155 0.86 -7.99 -12.80
N ILE A 156 0.30 -8.17 -11.59
CA ILE A 156 -0.12 -7.07 -10.72
C ILE A 156 1.09 -6.28 -10.24
N ASN A 157 1.04 -4.96 -10.32
CA ASN A 157 2.05 -4.09 -9.73
C ASN A 157 1.72 -3.83 -8.25
N TRP A 158 2.19 -4.71 -7.37
CA TRP A 158 1.96 -4.65 -5.93
C TRP A 158 2.42 -3.34 -5.29
N TYR A 159 3.49 -2.74 -5.82
CA TYR A 159 3.96 -1.43 -5.36
C TYR A 159 2.97 -0.32 -5.72
N SER A 160 2.42 -0.33 -6.94
CA SER A 160 1.37 0.62 -7.33
C SER A 160 0.06 0.41 -6.55
N CYS A 161 -0.29 -0.82 -6.17
CA CYS A 161 -1.40 -1.06 -5.24
C CYS A 161 -1.15 -0.36 -3.90
N TYR A 162 0.04 -0.58 -3.32
CA TYR A 162 0.46 0.09 -2.09
C TYR A 162 0.40 1.62 -2.19
N GLU A 163 1.00 2.21 -3.23
CA GLU A 163 0.99 3.67 -3.43
C GLU A 163 -0.42 4.22 -3.60
N SER A 164 -1.30 3.50 -4.30
CA SER A 164 -2.69 3.91 -4.50
C SER A 164 -3.45 3.95 -3.18
N TYR A 165 -3.27 2.93 -2.32
CA TYR A 165 -3.89 2.91 -0.99
C TYR A 165 -3.30 3.97 -0.08
N LEU A 166 -1.98 4.16 -0.10
CA LEU A 166 -1.32 5.19 0.68
C LEU A 166 -1.83 6.58 0.30
N ARG A 167 -1.92 6.88 -1.00
CA ARG A 167 -2.46 8.14 -1.50
C ARG A 167 -3.92 8.33 -1.08
N TYR A 168 -4.77 7.30 -1.20
CA TYR A 168 -6.15 7.34 -0.73
C TYR A 168 -6.25 7.71 0.76
N LEU A 169 -5.42 7.09 1.61
CA LEU A 169 -5.42 7.33 3.05
C LEU A 169 -4.90 8.72 3.40
N LEU A 170 -3.79 9.15 2.80
CA LEU A 170 -3.20 10.48 3.02
C LEU A 170 -4.17 11.58 2.60
N GLU A 171 -4.79 11.45 1.43
CA GLU A 171 -5.80 12.40 0.95
C GLU A 171 -7.02 12.45 1.87
N GLY A 172 -7.47 11.28 2.34
CA GLY A 172 -8.58 11.18 3.28
C GLY A 172 -8.27 11.84 4.63
N LEU A 173 -7.05 11.69 5.14
CA LEU A 173 -6.60 12.37 6.37
C LEU A 173 -6.50 13.88 6.17
N ARG A 174 -5.87 14.32 5.07
CA ARG A 174 -5.76 15.74 4.70
C ARG A 174 -7.12 16.43 4.64
N ASN A 175 -8.10 15.77 4.03
CA ASN A 175 -9.46 16.29 3.88
C ASN A 175 -10.38 15.98 5.07
N ARG A 176 -9.86 15.39 6.15
CA ARG A 176 -10.65 14.96 7.33
C ARG A 176 -11.88 14.12 6.98
N SER A 177 -11.73 13.25 5.98
CA SER A 177 -12.76 12.36 5.48
C SER A 177 -13.30 11.45 6.61
N LYS A 178 -14.60 11.52 6.90
CA LYS A 178 -15.22 10.75 7.98
C LYS A 178 -14.96 9.23 7.86
N PRO A 179 -15.11 8.60 6.68
CA PRO A 179 -14.79 7.18 6.51
C PRO A 179 -13.34 6.82 6.85
N VAL A 180 -12.37 7.65 6.44
CA VAL A 180 -10.94 7.40 6.68
C VAL A 180 -10.57 7.62 8.15
N LEU A 181 -11.12 8.65 8.80
CA LEU A 181 -10.93 8.83 10.25
C LEU A 181 -11.54 7.66 11.04
N ALA A 182 -12.73 7.19 10.66
CA ALA A 182 -13.36 6.04 11.27
C ALA A 182 -12.56 4.75 11.07
N LEU A 183 -11.96 4.56 9.88
CA LEU A 183 -11.05 3.46 9.59
C LEU A 183 -9.87 3.43 10.58
N PHE A 184 -9.20 4.55 10.83
CA PHE A 184 -8.08 4.59 11.78
C PHE A 184 -8.50 4.28 13.21
N ARG A 185 -9.66 4.78 13.68
CA ARG A 185 -10.18 4.43 15.01
C ARG A 185 -10.43 2.93 15.13
N GLU A 186 -11.02 2.31 14.10
CA GLU A 186 -11.32 0.89 14.11
C GLU A 186 -10.05 0.03 14.09
N TRP A 187 -9.07 0.42 13.28
CA TRP A 187 -7.75 -0.22 13.26
C TRP A 187 -7.03 -0.12 14.60
N ASP A 188 -7.07 1.04 15.24
CA ASP A 188 -6.40 1.27 16.52
C ASP A 188 -7.10 0.51 17.65
N ALA A 189 -8.43 0.51 17.70
CA ALA A 189 -9.19 -0.29 18.64
C ALA A 189 -8.90 -1.80 18.52
N GLU A 190 -8.71 -2.29 17.29
CA GLU A 190 -8.44 -3.71 17.04
C GLU A 190 -6.98 -4.10 17.36
N LEU A 191 -6.01 -3.28 16.92
CA LEU A 191 -4.59 -3.64 16.98
C LEU A 191 -3.88 -3.12 18.22
N PHE A 192 -4.33 -1.99 18.77
CA PHE A 192 -3.71 -1.23 19.85
C PHE A 192 -4.77 -0.81 20.90
N PRO A 193 -5.52 -1.75 21.49
CA PRO A 193 -6.64 -1.44 22.40
C PRO A 193 -6.22 -0.65 23.66
N ASP A 194 -4.93 -0.72 24.03
CA ASP A 194 -4.36 -0.03 25.19
C ASP A 194 -3.72 1.32 24.84
N SER A 195 -3.84 1.78 23.58
CA SER A 195 -3.29 3.06 23.13
C SER A 195 -4.26 4.21 23.34
N GLU A 196 -3.76 5.33 23.84
CA GLU A 196 -4.53 6.57 24.01
C GLU A 196 -4.54 7.45 22.75
N MET A 197 -3.78 7.08 21.71
CA MET A 197 -3.58 7.90 20.51
C MET A 197 -4.11 7.20 19.26
N SER A 198 -4.98 7.90 18.53
CA SER A 198 -5.42 7.49 17.19
C SER A 198 -5.37 8.65 16.21
N LEU A 199 -4.96 8.38 14.96
CA LEU A 199 -5.08 9.34 13.87
C LEU A 199 -6.54 9.71 13.59
N GLY A 200 -7.49 8.84 13.97
CA GLY A 200 -8.91 9.14 13.88
C GLY A 200 -9.39 10.14 14.94
N ASP A 201 -8.67 10.28 16.04
CA ASP A 201 -9.07 11.10 17.20
C ASP A 201 -8.39 12.46 17.27
N VAL A 202 -7.53 12.79 16.29
CA VAL A 202 -6.93 14.12 16.15
C VAL A 202 -8.03 15.15 15.83
N ARG A 203 -8.77 15.56 16.87
CA ARG A 203 -9.31 16.90 16.98
C ARG A 203 -8.07 17.77 17.02
N VAL A 204 -7.83 18.52 15.96
CA VAL A 204 -6.94 19.67 16.04
C VAL A 204 -7.53 20.55 17.15
N THR A 205 -7.00 20.42 18.36
CA THR A 205 -6.98 21.55 19.27
C THR A 205 -6.29 22.63 18.48
N ASN A 206 -6.97 23.77 18.26
CA ASN A 206 -6.37 24.95 17.64
C ASN A 206 -5.07 25.32 18.37
N GLY A 207 -3.97 24.77 17.89
CA GLY A 207 -2.68 24.66 18.55
C GLY A 207 -1.72 24.10 17.52
N ALA A 208 -1.32 25.00 16.62
CA ALA A 208 -0.37 24.80 15.54
C ALA A 208 0.94 24.17 16.05
N ALA A 209 1.44 23.17 15.32
CA ALA A 209 2.87 22.86 15.19
C ALA A 209 3.14 21.71 14.21
N GLY A 210 2.30 20.68 14.14
CA GLY A 210 2.68 19.43 13.45
C GLY A 210 2.27 19.28 11.98
N GLY A 211 1.11 19.83 11.58
CA GLY A 211 0.57 19.68 10.22
C GLY A 211 1.22 20.66 9.25
N ASP A 212 1.22 21.94 9.63
CA ASP A 212 1.76 23.02 8.81
C ASP A 212 3.27 22.89 8.56
N GLU A 213 4.03 22.31 9.50
CA GLU A 213 5.49 22.12 9.37
C GLU A 213 5.85 20.95 8.44
N LEU A 214 5.07 19.86 8.47
CA LEU A 214 5.22 18.75 7.52
C LEU A 214 4.76 19.15 6.11
N ASP A 215 3.67 19.91 6.01
CA ASP A 215 3.17 20.43 4.73
C ASP A 215 4.14 21.46 4.16
N ALA A 216 4.70 22.36 4.98
CA ALA A 216 5.76 23.29 4.55
C ALA A 216 7.03 22.55 4.11
N ALA A 217 7.41 21.45 4.76
CA ALA A 217 8.56 20.65 4.36
C ALA A 217 8.31 19.91 3.03
N LEU A 218 7.10 19.39 2.80
CA LEU A 218 6.73 18.71 1.55
C LEU A 218 6.60 19.69 0.38
N ASP A 219 6.04 20.88 0.62
CA ASP A 219 5.98 21.94 -0.39
C ASP A 219 7.37 22.51 -0.70
N ALA A 220 8.27 22.61 0.28
CA ALA A 220 9.66 23.01 0.06
C ALA A 220 10.41 22.00 -0.82
N ILE A 221 10.22 20.70 -0.61
CA ILE A 221 10.81 19.65 -1.48
C ILE A 221 10.24 19.76 -2.91
N ARG A 222 8.93 19.95 -3.03
CA ARG A 222 8.26 20.05 -4.33
C ARG A 222 8.71 21.28 -5.14
N ASN A 223 8.95 22.40 -4.46
CA ASN A 223 9.43 23.63 -5.10
C ASN A 223 10.93 23.56 -5.40
N ALA A 224 11.72 22.80 -4.62
CA ALA A 224 13.14 22.57 -4.90
C ALA A 224 13.39 21.74 -6.17
N GLU A 225 12.44 20.88 -6.58
CA GLU A 225 12.55 20.12 -7.84
C GLU A 225 12.25 20.96 -9.10
N VAL A 226 11.80 22.22 -8.97
CA VAL A 226 11.46 23.10 -10.10
C VAL A 226 12.58 24.08 -10.45
N GLU A 227 13.60 24.26 -9.60
CA GLU A 227 14.64 25.28 -9.80
C GLU A 227 15.91 24.80 -10.54
N GLU A 228 15.94 23.60 -11.15
CA GLU A 228 17.12 23.08 -11.90
C GLU A 228 17.02 23.11 -13.44
N GLU A 229 16.09 23.87 -14.04
CA GLU A 229 16.08 24.08 -15.51
C GLU A 229 15.88 25.55 -15.91
N GLU A 230 16.84 26.43 -15.65
CA GLU A 230 17.08 27.61 -16.49
C GLU A 230 18.59 27.91 -16.59
N ASP A 231 19.26 27.26 -17.53
CA ASP A 231 20.48 27.76 -18.17
C ASP A 231 20.51 27.24 -19.61
N VAL A 232 19.82 27.95 -20.51
CA VAL A 232 20.15 27.92 -21.94
C VAL A 232 20.13 29.35 -22.47
N ASP A 233 21.28 29.99 -22.40
CA ASP A 233 21.63 31.13 -23.25
C ASP A 233 21.47 30.73 -24.73
N MET A 234 20.52 31.34 -25.42
CA MET A 234 20.49 31.34 -26.88
C MET A 234 20.01 32.69 -27.41
N ASP A 235 20.90 33.69 -27.33
CA ASP A 235 20.86 34.84 -28.22
C ASP A 235 21.30 34.41 -29.62
N ASN A 236 20.34 33.94 -30.42
CA ASN A 236 20.46 33.75 -31.86
C ASN A 236 19.62 34.81 -32.57
N ALA A 237 20.24 35.93 -32.93
CA ALA A 237 19.72 36.84 -33.95
C ALA A 237 20.68 36.80 -35.14
N GLY A 238 20.31 35.98 -36.13
CA GLY A 238 20.96 35.99 -37.43
C GLY A 238 20.58 37.23 -38.24
N ASP A 239 21.41 37.58 -39.21
CA ASP A 239 20.91 37.84 -40.55
C ASP A 239 22.02 37.58 -41.57
N GLY A 240 21.60 37.09 -42.74
CA GLY A 240 22.49 36.56 -43.76
C GLY A 240 22.90 37.56 -44.84
N GLU A 241 23.25 36.93 -45.95
CA GLU A 241 23.39 37.49 -47.30
C GLU A 241 24.74 38.07 -47.77
N THR A 242 25.35 37.22 -48.60
CA THR A 242 25.86 37.51 -49.94
C THR A 242 27.18 38.26 -50.06
N GLY A 243 28.16 37.52 -50.56
CA GLY A 243 29.38 38.05 -51.12
C GLY A 243 29.14 38.79 -52.44
N ASN A 244 30.00 39.78 -52.66
CA ASN A 244 30.47 40.17 -53.97
C ASN A 244 31.74 41.02 -53.80
N GLY A 245 32.69 40.87 -54.72
CA GLY A 245 33.62 41.94 -55.07
C GLY A 245 35.03 41.92 -54.47
N GLU A 246 35.93 41.30 -55.23
CA GLU A 246 37.17 41.91 -55.75
C GLU A 246 38.35 42.32 -54.83
N GLU A 247 39.49 41.78 -55.27
CA GLU A 247 40.78 42.44 -55.52
C GLU A 247 41.88 42.52 -54.44
N SER A 248 43.00 41.94 -54.90
CA SER A 248 44.36 42.46 -54.84
C SER A 248 45.24 42.07 -53.66
N GLY A 249 46.49 41.73 -54.00
CA GLY A 249 47.63 42.02 -53.13
C GLY A 249 48.51 40.84 -52.75
N ASP A 250 49.33 40.42 -53.72
CA ASP A 250 50.79 40.35 -53.59
C ASP A 250 51.47 39.42 -52.55
N ASP A 251 52.21 38.49 -53.17
CA ASP A 251 53.65 38.29 -53.05
C ASP A 251 54.28 37.56 -51.84
N GLN A 252 54.95 36.48 -52.26
CA GLN A 252 56.20 35.85 -51.77
C GLN A 252 56.12 34.77 -50.69
#